data_AF-A0A420W544-F1
#
_entry.id   AF-A0A420W544-F1
#
_cell.length_a   1.000
_cell.length_b   1.000
_cell.length_c   1.000
_cell.angle_alpha   90.00
_cell.angle_beta   90.00
_cell.angle_gamma   90.00
#
_symmetry.space_group_name_H-M   'P 1'
#
loop_
_entity.id
_entity.type
_entity.pdbx_description
1 polymer ?
#
loop_
_entity_poly.entity_id
_entity_poly.type
_entity_poly.pdbx_seq_one_letter_code
_entity_poly.pdbx_strand_id
1 'polypeptide(L)' 'MVIGTKTFLSGKRKIWMKFVSNKGVEERTFNVSFIGIQNREFFYEVDNSFPKEMIKLIFGHKASIKRA' A
#
# COMPACT_ATOMS: atom_id res chain seq x y z
N MET A 1 10.48 -16.90 -1.13
CA MET A 1 9.89 -16.30 0.08
C MET A 1 8.62 -15.57 -0.33
N VAL A 2 7.45 -16.18 -0.07
CA VAL A 2 6.16 -15.53 -0.33
C VAL A 2 5.81 -14.75 0.94
N ILE A 3 5.98 -13.44 0.91
CA ILE A 3 5.50 -12.58 1.98
C ILE A 3 3.99 -12.52 1.83
N GLY A 4 3.28 -13.41 2.54
CA GLY A 4 1.83 -13.35 2.67
C GLY A 4 1.50 -12.24 3.66
N THR A 5 1.22 -11.03 3.17
CA THR A 5 0.66 -9.98 4.01
C THR A 5 -0.77 -10.39 4.35
N LYS A 6 -1.01 -10.81 5.60
CA LYS A 6 -2.36 -10.77 6.19
C LYS A 6 -2.71 -9.28 6.33
N THR A 7 -3.15 -8.66 5.24
CA THR A 7 -3.84 -7.37 5.32
C THR A 7 -5.13 -7.71 6.05
N PHE A 8 -5.12 -7.59 7.37
CA PHE A 8 -6.34 -7.68 8.15
C PHE A 8 -7.35 -6.78 7.45
N LEU A 9 -8.53 -7.31 7.12
CA LEU A 9 -9.74 -6.56 6.76
C LEU A 9 -10.20 -5.68 7.94
N SER A 10 -9.28 -5.23 8.80
CA SER A 10 -9.48 -4.09 9.65
C SER A 10 -9.70 -2.93 8.69
N GLY A 11 -10.88 -2.32 8.70
CA GLY A 11 -11.22 -1.14 7.88
C GLY A 11 -10.35 0.10 8.15
N LYS A 12 -9.13 -0.08 8.67
CA LYS A 12 -8.06 0.90 8.77
C LYS A 12 -7.55 1.20 7.36
N ARG A 13 -8.17 2.22 6.76
CA ARG A 13 -7.86 2.77 5.44
C ARG A 13 -6.55 3.56 5.40
N LYS A 14 -5.58 3.26 6.27
CA LYS A 14 -4.37 4.07 6.43
C LYS A 14 -3.12 3.22 6.64
N ILE A 15 -2.06 3.56 5.91
CA ILE A 15 -0.72 3.02 6.08
C ILE A 15 0.17 4.16 6.58
N TRP A 16 0.79 3.96 7.74
CA TRP A 16 1.85 4.85 8.23
C TRP A 16 3.22 4.30 7.80
N MET A 17 4.07 5.19 7.30
CA MET A 17 5.40 4.87 6.81
C MET A 17 6.42 5.82 7.40
N LYS A 18 7.53 5.26 7.85
CA LYS A 18 8.70 6.00 8.34
C LYS A 18 9.84 5.87 7.32
N PHE A 19 10.26 6.99 6.75
CA PHE A 19 11.36 7.09 5.81
C PHE A 19 12.61 7.54 6.57
N VAL A 20 13.64 6.70 6.58
CA VAL A 20 14.91 6.98 7.25
C VAL A 20 15.97 7.17 6.18
N SER A 21 16.61 8.33 6.18
CA SER A 21 17.70 8.68 5.26
C SER A 21 18.84 9.36 6.00
N ASN A 22 19.96 9.57 5.33
CA ASN A 22 21.07 10.39 5.84
C ASN A 22 20.69 11.86 6.09
N LYS A 23 19.59 12.34 5.51
CA LYS A 23 19.06 13.70 5.71
C LYS A 23 18.08 13.81 6.89
N GLY A 24 17.76 12.69 7.55
CA GLY A 24 16.85 12.65 8.68
C GLY A 24 15.73 11.63 8.53
N VAL A 25 14.75 11.76 9.42
CA VAL A 25 13.59 10.89 9.54
C VAL A 25 12.34 11.67 9.14
N GLU A 26 11.56 11.09 8.22
CA GLU A 26 10.27 11.62 7.81
C GLU A 26 9.19 10.57 8.04
N GLU A 27 8.03 10.98 8.55
CA GLU A 27 6.89 10.11 8.77
C GLU A 27 5.70 10.59 7.95
N ARG A 28 5.07 9.69 7.20
CA ARG A 28 3.88 9.99 6.40
C ARG A 28 2.82 8.95 6.61
N THR A 29 1.58 9.40 6.64
CA THR A 29 0.41 8.52 6.64
C THR A 29 -0.30 8.66 5.30
N PHE A 30 -0.59 7.54 4.66
CA PHE A 30 -1.29 7.48 3.40
C PHE A 30 -2.63 6.80 3.57
N ASN A 31 -3.65 7.28 2.87
CA ASN A 31 -4.90 6.55 2.77
C ASN A 31 -4.79 5.44 1.74
N VAL A 32 -5.39 4.30 2.08
CA VAL A 32 -5.45 3.10 1.25
C VAL A 32 -6.82 2.48 1.41
N SER A 33 -7.55 2.32 0.31
CA SER A 33 -8.86 1.71 0.27
C SER A 33 -8.81 0.45 -0.57
N PHE A 34 -9.20 -0.69 0.01
CA PHE A 34 -9.42 -1.90 -0.77
C PHE A 34 -10.75 -1.80 -1.52
N ILE A 35 -10.71 -1.93 -2.85
CA ILE A 35 -11.88 -1.81 -3.71
C ILE A 35 -12.53 -3.19 -3.92
N GLY A 36 -11.74 -4.25 -4.07
CA GLY A 36 -12.26 -5.59 -4.31
C GLY A 36 -11.26 -6.56 -4.96
N ILE A 37 -11.75 -7.74 -5.33
CA ILE A 37 -10.99 -8.75 -6.09
C ILE A 37 -11.69 -8.97 -7.43
N GLN A 38 -10.95 -8.90 -8.53
CA GLN A 38 -11.46 -9.23 -9.87
C GLN A 38 -10.41 -10.09 -10.58
N ASN A 39 -10.81 -11.20 -11.23
CA ASN A 39 -9.90 -12.08 -11.98
C ASN A 39 -8.63 -12.54 -11.22
N ARG A 40 -8.74 -12.76 -9.90
CA ARG A 40 -7.60 -13.11 -8.99
C ARG A 40 -6.57 -11.98 -8.79
N GLU A 41 -6.92 -10.74 -9.15
CA GLU A 41 -6.17 -9.52 -8.84
C GLU A 41 -6.86 -8.74 -7.72
N PHE A 42 -6.06 -8.13 -6.84
CA PHE A 42 -6.54 -7.30 -5.74
C PHE A 42 -6.49 -5.82 -6.14
N PHE A 43 -7.60 -5.10 -5.96
CA PHE A 43 -7.71 -3.70 -6.34
C PHE A 43 -7.62 -2.79 -5.11
N TYR A 44 -6.73 -1.82 -5.16
CA TYR A 44 -6.57 -0.81 -4.11
C TYR A 44 -6.58 0.60 -4.71
N GLU A 45 -7.13 1.54 -3.96
CA GLU A 45 -6.98 2.96 -4.18
C GLU A 45 -6.04 3.54 -3.13
N VAL A 46 -5.04 4.32 -3.56
CA VAL A 46 -4.06 4.95 -2.68
C VAL A 46 -3.94 6.43 -2.98
N ASP A 47 -3.46 7.23 -2.03
CA ASP A 47 -3.16 8.64 -2.26
C ASP A 47 -2.21 8.85 -3.45
N ASN A 48 -2.40 9.92 -4.22
CA ASN A 48 -1.51 10.30 -5.33
C ASN A 48 -0.02 10.37 -4.97
N SER A 49 0.31 10.71 -3.71
CA SER A 49 1.68 10.82 -3.19
C SER A 49 2.29 9.48 -2.74
N PHE A 50 1.56 8.36 -2.86
CA PHE A 50 2.04 7.05 -2.45
C PHE A 50 3.24 6.61 -3.33
N PRO A 51 4.38 6.21 -2.73
CA PRO A 51 5.58 5.82 -3.49
C PRO A 51 5.31 4.59 -4.36
N LYS A 52 5.59 4.70 -5.67
CA LYS A 52 5.30 3.62 -6.63
C LYS A 52 6.12 2.37 -6.35
N GLU A 53 7.34 2.56 -5.88
CA GLU A 53 8.31 1.53 -5.56
C GLU A 53 7.80 0.64 -4.41
N MET A 54 7.05 1.24 -3.48
CA MET A 54 6.51 0.56 -2.30
C MET A 54 5.23 -0.21 -2.59
N ILE A 55 4.55 0.08 -3.69
CA ILE A 55 3.30 -0.61 -4.09
C ILE A 55 3.52 -2.12 -4.21
N LYS A 56 4.52 -2.53 -4.99
CA LYS A 56 4.81 -3.95 -5.21
C LYS A 56 5.26 -4.64 -3.93
N LEU A 57 5.95 -3.91 -3.05
CA LEU A 57 6.44 -4.43 -1.78
C LEU A 57 5.30 -4.69 -0.80
N ILE A 58 4.32 -3.78 -0.73
CA ILE A 58 3.23 -3.82 0.25
C ILE A 58 2.06 -4.68 -0.23
N PHE A 59 1.64 -4.51 -1.50
CA PHE A 59 0.45 -5.15 -2.05
C PHE A 59 0.75 -6.39 -2.91
N GLY A 60 2.01 -6.62 -3.25
CA GLY A 60 2.46 -7.77 -4.04
C GLY A 60 2.25 -7.60 -5.55
N HIS A 61 2.70 -8.61 -6.31
CA HIS A 61 2.71 -8.59 -7.78
C HIS A 61 1.32 -8.70 -8.44
N LYS A 62 0.28 -9.08 -7.69
CA LYS A 62 -1.10 -9.26 -8.19
C LYS A 62 -2.03 -8.11 -7.76
N ALA A 63 -1.47 -6.95 -7.42
CA ALA A 63 -2.21 -5.78 -7.00
C ALA A 63 -2.32 -4.76 -8.13
N SER A 64 -3.55 -4.33 -8.40
CA SER A 64 -3.90 -3.27 -9.32
C SER A 64 -4.20 -2.01 -8.51
N ILE A 65 -3.43 -0.94 -8.74
CA ILE A 65 -3.52 0.30 -7.96
C ILE A 65 -4.16 1.42 -8.77
N LYS A 66 -5.20 2.02 -8.20
CA LYS A 66 -5.75 3.30 -8.63
C LYS A 66 -5.22 4.40 -7.70
N ARG A 67 -4.97 5.58 -8.25
CA ARG A 67 -4.59 6.76 -7.45
C ARG A 67 -5.78 7.71 -7.34
N ALA A 68 -6.04 8.18 -6.14
CA ALA A 68 -7.02 9.23 -5.82
C ALA A 68 -6.33 10.58 -5.73
#